data_AF-A0AAU0NUT1-F1
#
_entry.id   AF-A0AAU0NUT1-F1
#
_cell.length_a   1.000
_cell.length_b   1.000
_cell.length_c   1.000
_cell.angle_alpha   90.00
_cell.angle_beta   90.00
_cell.angle_gamma   90.00
#
_symmetry.space_group_name_H-M   'P 1'
#
loop_
_entity.id
_entity.type
_entity.pdbx_description
1 polymer ?
#
loop_
_entity_poly.entity_id
_entity_poly.type
_entity_poly.pdbx_seq_one_letter_code
_entity_poly.pdbx_strand_id
1 'polypeptide(L)'
;MDEFMKQIADLINSEVEKRTEKIVMERLNGVIKSLANKLSIDDIAWATELSVAEVRKCLQEIVDIQNNILKLCRKNDELETIESYFKLGKGKSGIEID
;
A
#
# COMPACT_ATOMS: atom_id res chain seq x y z
N MET A 1 -17.21 39.15 -3.34
CA MET A 1 -16.12 38.57 -2.54
C MET A 1 -14.85 39.25 -3.03
N ASP A 2 -14.05 39.83 -2.12
CA ASP A 2 -12.79 40.50 -2.49
C ASP A 2 -11.85 39.52 -3.22
N GLU A 3 -11.12 39.99 -4.24
CA GLU A 3 -10.26 39.15 -5.07
C GLU A 3 -9.15 38.50 -4.24
N PHE A 4 -8.67 39.22 -3.23
CA PHE A 4 -7.75 38.70 -2.22
C PHE A 4 -8.37 37.56 -1.39
N MET A 5 -9.63 37.72 -0.96
CA MET A 5 -10.34 36.69 -0.20
C MET A 5 -10.61 35.43 -1.03
N LYS A 6 -10.84 35.58 -2.33
CA LYS A 6 -10.98 34.44 -3.26
C LYS A 6 -9.66 33.67 -3.40
N GLN A 7 -8.54 34.36 -3.56
CA GLN A 7 -7.22 33.74 -3.65
C GLN A 7 -6.84 32.96 -2.37
N ILE A 8 -7.18 33.50 -1.19
CA ILE A 8 -6.98 32.78 0.07
C ILE A 8 -7.84 31.52 0.14
N ALA A 9 -9.11 31.60 -0.26
CA ALA A 9 -10.00 30.44 -0.27
C ALA A 9 -9.51 29.34 -1.22
N ASP A 10 -9.05 29.71 -2.42
CA ASP A 10 -8.51 28.77 -3.40
C ASP A 10 -7.22 28.08 -2.89
N LEU A 11 -6.35 28.82 -2.20
CA LEU A 11 -5.14 28.26 -1.58
C LEU A 11 -5.48 27.27 -0.45
N ILE A 12 -6.42 27.62 0.41
CA ILE A 12 -6.87 26.75 1.51
C ILE A 12 -7.47 25.47 0.93
N ASN A 13 -8.34 25.58 -0.08
CA ASN A 13 -8.96 24.41 -0.70
C ASN A 13 -7.92 23.47 -1.33
N SER A 14 -6.95 24.01 -2.07
CA SER A 14 -5.88 23.20 -2.66
C SER A 14 -5.03 22.48 -1.61
N GLU A 15 -4.70 23.14 -0.51
CA GLU A 15 -3.93 22.52 0.58
C GLU A 15 -4.76 21.46 1.33
N VAL A 16 -6.06 21.70 1.53
CA VAL A 16 -6.98 20.74 2.13
C VAL A 16 -7.15 19.50 1.24
N GLU A 17 -7.30 19.67 -0.07
CA GLU A 17 -7.39 18.57 -1.03
C GLU A 17 -6.14 17.69 -0.97
N LYS A 18 -4.94 18.29 -1.10
CA LYS A 18 -3.66 17.55 -1.01
C LYS A 18 -3.51 16.78 0.29
N ARG A 19 -3.87 17.38 1.42
CA ARG A 19 -3.83 16.73 2.73
C ARG A 19 -4.84 15.59 2.83
N THR A 20 -6.04 15.78 2.28
CA THR A 20 -7.09 14.76 2.25
C THR A 20 -6.64 13.56 1.42
N GLU A 21 -6.12 13.78 0.21
CA GLU A 21 -5.55 12.72 -0.64
C GLU A 21 -4.46 11.94 0.08
N LYS A 22 -3.54 12.64 0.77
CA LYS A 22 -2.49 12.00 1.56
C LYS A 22 -3.06 11.09 2.65
N ILE A 23 -4.03 11.58 3.44
CA ILE A 23 -4.65 10.81 4.52
C ILE A 23 -5.39 9.59 3.97
N VAL A 24 -6.11 9.76 2.86
CA VAL A 24 -6.83 8.65 2.21
C VAL A 24 -5.84 7.59 1.73
N MET A 25 -4.75 7.99 1.06
CA MET A 25 -3.72 7.06 0.59
C MET A 25 -3.01 6.34 1.75
N GLU A 26 -2.67 7.03 2.83
CA GLU A 26 -2.07 6.40 4.01
C GLU A 26 -3.01 5.33 4.63
N ARG A 27 -4.32 5.63 4.71
CA ARG A 27 -5.31 4.66 5.17
C ARG A 27 -5.45 3.48 4.21
N LEU A 28 -5.47 3.75 2.91
CA LEU A 28 -5.58 2.73 1.87
C LEU A 28 -4.37 1.78 1.88
N ASN A 29 -3.16 2.32 2.08
CA ASN A 29 -1.94 1.53 2.28
C ASN A 29 -2.06 0.59 3.50
N GLY A 30 -2.64 1.08 4.59
CA GLY A 30 -2.94 0.27 5.77
C GLY A 30 -3.88 -0.90 5.45
N VAL A 31 -4.95 -0.65 4.69
CA VAL A 31 -5.90 -1.68 4.25
C VAL A 31 -5.21 -2.71 3.34
N ILE A 32 -4.48 -2.26 2.32
CA ILE A 32 -3.72 -3.12 1.39
C ILE A 32 -2.79 -4.06 2.16
N LYS A 33 -2.04 -3.54 3.15
CA LYS A 33 -1.16 -4.33 4.01
C LYS A 33 -1.91 -5.41 4.79
N SER A 34 -3.07 -5.06 5.36
CA SER A 34 -3.89 -6.01 6.12
C SER A 34 -4.46 -7.12 5.23
N LEU A 35 -4.81 -6.80 3.99
CA LEU A 35 -5.38 -7.76 3.03
C LEU A 35 -4.32 -8.66 2.39
N ALA A 36 -3.10 -8.16 2.17
CA ALA A 36 -2.03 -8.88 1.48
C ALA A 36 -1.63 -10.23 2.10
N ASN A 37 -1.93 -10.47 3.37
CA ASN A 37 -1.68 -11.78 4.01
C ASN A 37 -2.78 -12.83 3.74
N LYS A 38 -3.89 -12.43 3.11
CA LYS A 38 -5.12 -13.25 3.01
C LYS A 38 -5.64 -13.36 1.59
N LEU A 39 -5.41 -12.35 0.76
CA LEU A 39 -5.97 -12.22 -0.57
C LEU A 39 -4.88 -12.17 -1.63
N SER A 40 -5.23 -12.53 -2.86
CA SER A 40 -4.34 -12.31 -3.99
C SER A 40 -4.21 -10.81 -4.31
N ILE A 41 -3.15 -10.41 -5.02
CA ILE A 41 -2.98 -9.01 -5.44
C ILE A 41 -4.15 -8.55 -6.31
N ASP A 42 -4.70 -9.44 -7.14
CA ASP A 42 -5.83 -9.14 -8.02
C ASP A 42 -7.11 -8.90 -7.21
N ASP A 43 -7.37 -9.71 -6.18
CA ASP A 43 -8.52 -9.52 -5.28
C ASP A 43 -8.40 -8.21 -4.48
N ILE A 44 -7.19 -7.83 -4.08
CA ILE A 44 -6.94 -6.57 -3.37
C ILE A 44 -7.16 -5.39 -4.31
N ALA A 45 -6.62 -5.45 -5.53
CA ALA A 45 -6.80 -4.43 -6.55
C ALA A 45 -8.30 -4.18 -6.82
N TRP A 46 -9.08 -5.25 -6.94
CA TRP A 46 -10.53 -5.15 -7.04
C TRP A 46 -11.17 -4.53 -5.79
N ALA A 47 -10.83 -5.00 -4.59
CA ALA A 47 -11.43 -4.54 -3.34
C ALA A 47 -11.09 -3.07 -2.97
N THR A 48 -9.95 -2.56 -3.44
CA THR A 48 -9.51 -1.19 -3.17
C THR A 48 -9.73 -0.26 -4.36
N GLU A 49 -10.34 -0.75 -5.45
CA GLU A 49 -10.51 -0.02 -6.72
C GLU A 49 -9.20 0.58 -7.28
N LEU A 50 -8.07 -0.09 -6.99
CA LEU A 50 -6.76 0.29 -7.49
C LEU A 50 -6.34 -0.62 -8.63
N SER A 51 -5.39 -0.17 -9.45
CA SER A 51 -4.71 -1.07 -10.37
C SER A 51 -3.79 -2.04 -9.61
N VAL A 52 -3.55 -3.21 -10.20
CA VAL A 52 -2.57 -4.20 -9.71
C VAL A 52 -1.17 -3.57 -9.54
N ALA A 53 -0.80 -2.64 -10.42
CA ALA A 53 0.48 -1.93 -10.34
C ALA A 53 0.57 -1.03 -9.11
N GLU A 54 -0.51 -0.30 -8.78
CA GLU A 54 -0.58 0.53 -7.58
C GLU A 54 -0.53 -0.33 -6.31
N VAL A 55 -1.29 -1.42 -6.26
CA VAL A 55 -1.23 -2.35 -5.13
C VAL A 55 0.18 -2.91 -4.96
N ARG A 56 0.84 -3.34 -6.04
CA ARG A 56 2.23 -3.81 -6.00
C ARG A 56 3.19 -2.74 -5.50
N LYS A 57 3.03 -1.50 -5.94
CA LYS A 57 3.86 -0.38 -5.47
C LYS A 57 3.71 -0.18 -3.96
N CYS A 58 2.48 -0.15 -3.45
CA CYS A 58 2.21 -0.03 -2.01
C CYS A 58 2.84 -1.17 -1.20
N LEU A 59 2.74 -2.41 -1.68
CA LEU A 59 3.34 -3.56 -1.02
C LEU A 59 4.87 -3.55 -1.09
N GLN A 60 5.45 -3.08 -2.21
CA GLN A 60 6.90 -2.98 -2.38
C GLN A 60 7.51 -2.01 -1.37
N GLU A 61 6.87 -0.86 -1.12
CA GLU A 61 7.35 0.11 -0.12
C GLU A 61 7.50 -0.53 1.28
N ILE A 62 6.58 -1.43 1.65
CA ILE A 62 6.62 -2.15 2.93
C ILE A 62 7.79 -3.13 2.97
N VAL A 63 7.98 -3.90 1.90
CA VAL A 63 9.08 -4.87 1.77
C VAL A 63 10.43 -4.17 1.75
N ASP A 64 10.53 -3.02 1.07
CA ASP A 64 11.76 -2.24 1.01
C ASP A 64 12.16 -1.73 2.39
N ILE A 65 11.20 -1.25 3.20
CA ILE A 65 11.45 -0.87 4.60
C ILE A 65 11.97 -2.06 5.39
N GLN A 66 11.31 -3.23 5.31
CA GLN A 66 11.76 -4.45 5.99
C GLN A 66 13.18 -4.83 5.57
N ASN A 67 13.45 -4.86 4.28
CA ASN A 67 14.74 -5.24 3.71
C ASN A 67 15.84 -4.26 4.10
N ASN A 68 15.53 -2.97 4.20
CA ASN A 68 16.48 -1.98 4.69
C ASN A 68 16.81 -2.21 6.17
N ILE A 69 15.83 -2.57 7.01
CA ILE A 69 16.08 -2.97 8.40
C ILE A 69 16.99 -4.21 8.46
N LEU A 70 16.70 -5.24 7.67
CA LEU A 70 17.51 -6.46 7.62
C LEU A 70 18.96 -6.19 7.19
N LYS A 71 19.16 -5.33 6.19
CA LYS A 71 20.51 -4.85 5.77
C LYS A 71 21.24 -4.16 6.92
N LEU A 72 20.57 -3.26 7.65
CA LEU A 72 21.16 -2.59 8.81
C LEU A 72 21.53 -3.58 9.92
N CYS A 73 20.76 -4.65 10.07
CA CYS A 73 21.05 -5.76 10.98
C CYS A 73 22.06 -6.78 10.44
N ARG A 74 22.66 -6.56 9.26
CA ARG A 74 23.60 -7.47 8.58
C ARG A 74 23.02 -8.87 8.24
N LYS A 75 21.70 -8.96 8.06
CA LYS A 75 20.96 -10.18 7.71
C LYS A 75 20.58 -10.18 6.21
N ASN A 76 21.59 -10.11 5.35
CA ASN A 76 21.37 -9.96 3.89
C ASN A 76 20.84 -11.24 3.23
N ASP A 77 21.00 -12.38 3.88
CA ASP A 77 20.46 -13.69 3.51
C ASP A 77 18.97 -13.84 3.82
N GLU A 78 18.40 -12.96 4.65
CA GLU A 78 16.99 -12.96 5.04
C GLU A 78 16.12 -11.99 4.21
N LEU A 79 16.67 -11.38 3.14
CA LEU A 79 15.93 -10.42 2.31
C LEU A 79 14.70 -11.05 1.64
N GLU A 80 13.59 -10.33 1.66
CA GLU A 80 12.30 -10.82 1.21
C GLU A 80 11.82 -10.15 -0.08
N THR A 81 10.99 -10.86 -0.84
CA THR A 81 10.18 -10.30 -1.93
C THR A 81 8.75 -10.04 -1.43
N ILE A 82 7.92 -9.36 -2.23
CA ILE A 82 6.48 -9.22 -1.94
C ILE A 82 5.86 -10.61 -1.72
N GLU A 83 6.18 -11.56 -2.60
CA GLU A 83 5.63 -12.91 -2.55
C GLU A 83 6.09 -13.69 -1.31
N SER A 84 7.36 -13.57 -0.89
CA SER A 84 7.82 -14.26 0.33
C SER A 84 7.27 -13.62 1.61
N TYR A 85 7.32 -12.28 1.70
CA TYR A 85 6.93 -11.51 2.87
C TYR A 85 5.44 -11.67 3.18
N PHE A 86 4.60 -11.56 2.15
CA PHE A 86 3.14 -11.67 2.27
C PHE A 86 2.62 -13.10 2.00
N LYS A 87 3.51 -14.07 1.77
CA LYS A 87 3.18 -15.48 1.47
C LYS A 87 2.23 -15.64 0.26
N LEU A 88 2.30 -14.72 -0.69
CA LEU A 88 1.46 -14.75 -1.88
C LEU A 88 1.85 -15.94 -2.76
N GLY A 89 0.86 -16.63 -3.33
CA GLY A 89 1.08 -17.78 -4.22
C GLY A 89 1.33 -19.12 -3.52
N LYS A 90 1.43 -19.18 -2.18
CA LYS A 90 1.50 -20.46 -1.44
C LYS A 90 0.15 -21.16 -1.25
N GLY A 91 -0.94 -20.57 -1.73
CA GLY A 91 -2.30 -21.08 -1.60
C GLY A 91 -2.84 -21.75 -2.87
N LYS A 92 -2.23 -22.86 -3.32
CA LYS A 92 -2.88 -23.87 -4.21
C LYS A 92 -2.33 -25.30 -3.99
N SER A 93 -2.04 -25.69 -2.76
CA SER A 93 -1.84 -27.11 -2.42
C SER A 93 -2.46 -27.40 -1.04
N GLY A 94 -3.61 -28.07 -1.04
CA GLY A 94 -4.20 -28.65 0.18
C GLY A 94 -5.37 -27.87 0.78
N ILE A 95 -6.46 -27.70 0.02
CA ILE A 95 -7.78 -27.91 0.61
C ILE A 95 -8.32 -29.16 -0.10
N GLU A 96 -7.93 -30.33 0.40
CA GLU A 96 -8.75 -31.53 0.20
C GLU A 96 -10.02 -31.27 0.99
N ILE A 97 -11.10 -31.01 0.25
CA ILE A 97 -12.45 -31.03 0.79
C ILE A 97 -12.82 -32.51 0.78
N ASP A 98 -12.81 -33.13 1.96
CA ASP A 98 -13.53 -34.39 2.21
C ASP A 98 -15.04 -34.18 2.05
#